data_AF-R2P704-F1
#
_entry.id   AF-R2P704-F1
#
_cell.length_a   1.000
_cell.length_b   1.000
_cell.length_c   1.000
_cell.angle_alpha   90.00
_cell.angle_beta   90.00
_cell.angle_gamma   90.00
#
_symmetry.space_group_name_H-M   'P 1'
#
loop_
_entity.id
_entity.type
_entity.pdbx_description
1 polymer ?
#
loop_
_entity_poly.entity_id
_entity_poly.type
_entity_poly.pdbx_seq_one_letter_code
_entity_poly.pdbx_strand_id
1 'polypeptide(L)'
;MIINPTKKALPLFNKIPSVADKQLARRFSEFNPLFSWHANYFNVNRKKILLVVNDLTYFPLIFVGIDAKNKGQLSETFQQAIMEVFQAAGIPKKQIEKYLDLAGEVEVNGGYNRVVTGIMKNMIFSLEYHGRYDFNTLVDVENSLDLAGDIFKEQYPIDKLREVFKEPLLIHELSQEVAEESYVVKKDWESLTDYKVDRFSGKEVEKALANNRLILNAFKEYLEKSEKLTKKTVNHHLANVEEYLSNYLIFYGFDSAVTTFDVICDFFGWGASKNVWISESAVKKAGTAMKKFYQFLIAAGEVKESAIPEIRDQIELGVETGKMTLMMSDSWY
;
A
#
# COMPACT_ATOMS: atom_id res chain seq x y z
N MET A 1 6.16 20.94 -1.78
CA MET A 1 6.51 19.98 -0.70
C MET A 1 5.26 19.19 -0.39
N ILE A 2 5.34 17.87 -0.18
CA ILE A 2 4.13 17.05 0.02
C ILE A 2 4.08 16.50 1.45
N ILE A 3 2.96 16.72 2.13
CA ILE A 3 2.62 16.03 3.38
C ILE A 3 1.56 14.97 3.08
N ASN A 4 1.77 13.77 3.62
CA ASN A 4 0.95 12.59 3.43
C ASN A 4 0.34 12.13 4.77
N PRO A 5 -0.68 12.83 5.33
CA PRO A 5 -1.27 12.44 6.60
C PRO A 5 -1.98 11.10 6.50
N THR A 6 -1.96 10.33 7.59
CA THR A 6 -2.83 9.16 7.71
C THR A 6 -4.30 9.59 7.61
N LYS A 7 -5.20 8.65 7.28
CA LYS A 7 -6.66 8.92 7.29
C LYS A 7 -7.13 9.56 8.60
N LYS A 8 -6.54 9.17 9.73
CA LYS A 8 -6.80 9.75 11.06
C LYS A 8 -6.37 11.21 11.13
N ALA A 9 -5.18 11.55 10.65
CA ALA A 9 -4.59 12.89 10.77
C ALA A 9 -5.04 13.87 9.68
N LEU A 10 -5.57 13.40 8.55
CA LEU A 10 -6.00 14.22 7.42
C LEU A 10 -6.91 15.41 7.80
N PRO A 11 -7.86 15.31 8.75
CA PRO A 11 -8.68 16.46 9.18
C PRO A 11 -7.90 17.59 9.88
N LEU A 12 -6.62 17.40 10.22
CA LEU A 12 -5.77 18.47 10.74
C LEU A 12 -5.21 19.36 9.62
N PHE A 13 -5.17 18.85 8.39
CA PHE A 13 -4.54 19.51 7.24
C PHE A 13 -5.55 20.14 6.27
N ASN A 14 -6.82 20.26 6.67
CA ASN A 14 -7.92 20.72 5.80
C ASN A 14 -7.86 22.20 5.39
N LYS A 15 -6.88 22.96 5.89
CA LYS A 15 -6.62 24.36 5.51
C LYS A 15 -5.46 24.50 4.52
N ILE A 16 -4.76 23.40 4.22
CA ILE A 16 -3.68 23.36 3.24
C ILE A 16 -4.24 22.81 1.91
N PRO A 17 -3.84 23.35 0.75
CA PRO A 17 -4.26 22.83 -0.55
C PRO A 17 -4.02 21.32 -0.68
N SER A 18 -5.01 20.62 -1.25
CA SER A 18 -4.83 19.23 -1.65
C SER A 18 -4.17 19.16 -3.02
N VAL A 19 -3.31 18.18 -3.23
CA VAL A 19 -2.68 17.93 -4.53
C VAL A 19 -3.73 17.74 -5.62
N ALA A 20 -3.46 18.28 -6.82
CA ALA A 20 -4.36 18.15 -7.96
C ALA A 20 -4.50 16.70 -8.46
N ASP A 21 -3.38 15.97 -8.52
CA ASP A 21 -3.31 14.56 -8.91
C ASP A 21 -2.61 13.74 -7.82
N LYS A 22 -3.37 12.84 -7.18
CA LYS A 22 -2.88 11.99 -6.08
C LYS A 22 -1.83 10.98 -6.52
N GLN A 23 -1.92 10.47 -7.75
CA GLN A 23 -0.96 9.50 -8.27
C GLN A 23 0.34 10.19 -8.66
N LEU A 24 0.27 11.35 -9.32
CA LEU A 24 1.44 12.15 -9.65
C LEU A 24 2.16 12.62 -8.38
N ALA A 25 1.42 13.12 -7.39
CA ALA A 25 1.95 13.49 -6.08
C ALA A 25 2.65 12.33 -5.39
N ARG A 26 2.06 11.13 -5.43
CA ARG A 26 2.69 9.93 -4.88
C ARG A 26 3.99 9.59 -5.60
N ARG A 27 4.02 9.65 -6.93
CA ARG A 27 5.25 9.42 -7.71
C ARG A 27 6.31 10.46 -7.37
N PHE A 28 5.93 11.73 -7.26
CA PHE A 28 6.83 12.79 -6.84
C PHE A 28 7.47 12.44 -5.49
N SER A 29 6.66 12.04 -4.50
CA SER A 29 7.13 11.64 -3.19
C SER A 29 8.03 10.39 -3.21
N GLU A 30 7.80 9.44 -4.11
CA GLU A 30 8.66 8.25 -4.29
C GLU A 30 10.02 8.60 -4.93
N PHE A 31 10.06 9.55 -5.87
CA PHE A 31 11.30 10.02 -6.53
C PHE A 31 12.05 11.08 -5.71
N ASN A 32 11.34 11.87 -4.90
CA ASN A 32 11.86 12.98 -4.12
C ASN A 32 11.54 12.80 -2.61
N PRO A 33 11.97 11.70 -1.98
CA PRO A 33 11.54 11.35 -0.61
C PRO A 33 12.02 12.34 0.45
N LEU A 34 13.05 13.14 0.19
CA LEU A 34 13.47 14.22 1.09
C LEU A 34 12.42 15.34 1.19
N PHE A 35 11.64 15.56 0.12
CA PHE A 35 10.61 16.60 0.03
C PHE A 35 9.20 16.05 0.30
N SER A 36 9.14 14.82 0.83
CA SER A 36 7.92 14.11 1.18
C SER A 36 7.91 13.77 2.66
N TRP A 37 6.78 13.99 3.31
CA TRP A 37 6.60 13.77 4.73
C TRP A 37 5.32 12.98 4.98
N HIS A 38 5.30 12.13 6.01
CA HIS A 38 4.08 11.49 6.49
C HIS A 38 3.71 12.03 7.87
N ALA A 39 2.41 12.14 8.13
CA ALA A 39 1.92 12.71 9.38
C ALA A 39 0.92 11.81 10.09
N ASN A 40 1.02 11.75 11.41
CA ASN A 40 0.05 11.11 12.28
C ASN A 40 -0.04 11.87 13.61
N TYR A 41 -1.05 11.60 14.43
CA TYR A 41 -1.14 12.22 15.74
C TYR A 41 -1.61 11.24 16.80
N PHE A 42 -1.31 11.56 18.05
CA PHE A 42 -1.85 10.95 19.25
C PHE A 42 -2.31 12.05 20.21
N ASN A 43 -2.95 11.67 21.32
CA ASN A 43 -3.54 12.62 22.25
C ASN A 43 -2.83 12.54 23.60
N VAL A 44 -2.45 13.70 24.15
CA VAL A 44 -1.96 13.84 25.52
C VAL A 44 -2.79 14.93 26.18
N ASN A 45 -3.39 14.64 27.35
CA ASN A 45 -4.26 15.58 28.07
C ASN A 45 -5.34 16.23 27.18
N ARG A 46 -5.97 15.41 26.31
CA ARG A 46 -7.00 15.82 25.31
C ARG A 46 -6.50 16.78 24.22
N LYS A 47 -5.21 17.11 24.20
CA LYS A 47 -4.56 17.91 23.16
C LYS A 47 -3.89 16.98 22.15
N LYS A 48 -3.90 17.37 20.87
CA LYS A 48 -3.27 16.59 19.80
C LYS A 48 -1.78 16.90 19.74
N ILE A 49 -0.98 15.85 19.80
CA ILE A 49 0.45 15.88 19.49
C ILE A 49 0.60 15.33 18.08
N LEU A 50 0.97 16.20 17.15
CA LEU A 50 1.15 15.87 15.74
C LEU A 50 2.61 15.50 15.52
N LEU A 51 2.84 14.28 15.02
CA LEU A 51 4.12 13.78 14.55
C LEU A 51 4.14 13.88 13.03
N VAL A 52 5.16 14.53 12.48
CA VAL A 52 5.44 14.58 11.05
C VAL A 52 6.84 14.01 10.81
N VAL A 53 6.98 13.06 9.89
CA VAL A 53 8.21 12.29 9.68
C VAL A 53 8.64 12.38 8.22
N ASN A 54 9.91 12.67 7.97
CA ASN A 54 10.47 12.73 6.63
C ASN A 54 10.57 11.33 6.00
N ASP A 55 10.24 11.19 4.71
CA ASP A 55 10.19 9.87 4.07
C ASP A 55 11.57 9.28 3.75
N LEU A 56 12.58 10.13 3.56
CA LEU A 56 13.94 9.70 3.27
C LEU A 56 14.75 9.44 4.55
N THR A 57 14.70 10.38 5.49
CA THR A 57 15.59 10.37 6.67
C THR A 57 14.93 9.81 7.91
N TYR A 58 13.60 9.63 7.89
CA TYR A 58 12.77 9.36 9.06
C TYR A 58 12.89 10.43 10.16
N PHE A 59 13.40 11.62 9.83
CA PHE A 59 13.56 12.69 10.82
C PHE A 59 12.17 13.16 11.31
N PRO A 60 11.91 13.14 12.62
CA PRO A 60 10.62 13.55 13.19
C PRO A 60 10.58 15.04 13.50
N LEU A 61 9.38 15.61 13.36
CA LEU A 61 9.00 16.94 13.83
C LEU A 61 7.74 16.79 14.68
N ILE A 62 7.79 17.33 15.89
CA ILE A 62 6.71 17.25 16.88
C ILE A 62 6.05 18.61 17.03
N PHE A 63 4.72 18.62 16.90
CA PHE A 63 3.89 19.80 17.14
C PHE A 63 2.91 19.53 18.27
N VAL A 64 2.83 20.47 19.21
CA VAL A 64 2.05 20.32 20.44
C VAL A 64 0.79 21.18 20.36
N GLY A 65 -0.36 20.58 20.67
CA GLY A 65 -1.60 21.34 20.84
C GLY A 65 -2.25 21.81 19.55
N ILE A 66 -2.17 21.03 18.46
CA ILE A 66 -2.89 21.36 17.21
C ILE A 66 -4.41 21.35 17.44
N ASP A 67 -5.03 22.52 17.32
CA ASP A 67 -6.45 22.79 17.60
C ASP A 67 -7.13 23.51 16.42
N ALA A 68 -8.37 23.97 16.59
CA ALA A 68 -9.09 24.65 15.51
C ALA A 68 -8.49 26.02 15.13
N LYS A 69 -7.75 26.67 16.04
CA LYS A 69 -7.21 28.02 15.87
C LYS A 69 -5.89 27.99 15.08
N ASN A 70 -5.01 27.04 15.37
CA ASN A 70 -3.68 27.00 14.76
C ASN A 70 -3.60 26.20 13.44
N LYS A 71 -4.62 25.41 13.09
CA LYS A 71 -4.66 24.68 11.81
C LYS A 71 -4.51 25.56 10.56
N GLY A 72 -4.97 26.82 10.61
CA GLY A 72 -4.84 27.76 9.50
C GLY A 72 -3.40 28.16 9.21
N GLN A 73 -2.54 28.10 10.22
CA GLN A 73 -1.12 28.48 10.15
C GLN A 73 -0.20 27.25 10.08
N LEU A 74 -0.77 26.04 9.92
CA LEU A 74 0.01 24.81 10.02
C LEU A 74 1.10 24.69 8.95
N SER A 75 0.86 25.22 7.74
CA SER A 75 1.87 25.26 6.67
C SER A 75 3.08 26.11 7.05
N GLU A 76 2.84 27.33 7.54
CA GLU A 76 3.89 28.26 7.98
C GLU A 76 4.62 27.70 9.20
N THR A 77 3.88 27.18 10.18
CA THR A 77 4.42 26.56 11.40
C THR A 77 5.30 25.36 11.03
N PHE A 78 4.92 24.56 10.04
CA PHE A 78 5.70 23.41 9.60
C PHE A 78 7.04 23.84 8.98
N GLN A 79 7.05 24.87 8.13
CA GLN A 79 8.29 25.44 7.58
C GLN A 79 9.18 26.04 8.67
N GLN A 80 8.58 26.73 9.65
CA GLN A 80 9.30 27.25 10.81
C GLN A 80 9.90 26.13 11.66
N ALA A 81 9.17 25.05 11.89
CA ALA A 81 9.66 23.89 12.63
C ALA A 81 10.85 23.22 11.91
N ILE A 82 10.80 23.09 10.58
CA ILE A 82 11.95 22.63 9.80
C ILE A 82 13.16 23.52 10.06
N MET A 83 12.99 24.84 9.99
CA MET A 83 14.07 25.79 10.25
C MET A 83 14.65 25.63 11.65
N GLU A 84 13.81 25.66 12.68
CA GLU A 84 14.23 25.62 14.08
C GLU A 84 14.87 24.28 14.46
N VAL A 85 14.20 23.17 14.16
CA VAL A 85 14.66 21.84 14.56
C VAL A 85 15.87 21.41 13.72
N PHE A 86 15.93 21.70 12.42
CA PHE A 86 17.12 21.33 11.62
C PHE A 86 18.34 22.15 12.01
N GLN A 87 18.17 23.43 12.38
CA GLN A 87 19.28 24.23 12.94
C GLN A 87 19.78 23.61 14.24
N ALA A 88 18.86 23.23 15.14
CA ALA A 88 19.22 22.56 16.39
C ALA A 88 19.88 21.18 16.15
N ALA A 89 19.52 20.49 15.06
CA ALA A 89 20.19 19.27 14.61
C ALA A 89 21.58 19.50 13.98
N GLY A 90 22.01 20.76 13.82
CA GLY A 90 23.34 21.13 13.31
C GLY A 90 23.39 21.37 11.80
N ILE A 91 22.25 21.50 11.12
CA ILE A 91 22.22 21.85 9.70
C ILE A 91 22.43 23.37 9.53
N PRO A 92 23.36 23.83 8.68
CA PRO A 92 23.57 25.25 8.45
C PRO A 92 22.31 25.95 7.92
N LYS A 93 21.95 27.09 8.52
CA LYS A 93 20.77 27.90 8.14
C LYS A 93 20.61 28.08 6.62
N LYS A 94 21.69 28.44 5.93
CA LYS A 94 21.72 28.65 4.47
C LYS A 94 21.29 27.40 3.67
N GLN A 95 21.62 26.20 4.15
CA GLN A 95 21.20 24.96 3.49
C GLN A 95 19.71 24.67 3.74
N ILE A 96 19.20 25.01 4.91
CA ILE A 96 17.76 24.84 5.23
C ILE A 96 16.91 25.83 4.42
N GLU A 97 17.36 27.08 4.28
CA GLU A 97 16.72 28.06 3.39
C GLU A 97 16.67 27.54 1.95
N LYS A 98 17.80 27.04 1.42
CA LYS A 98 17.83 26.41 0.10
C LYS A 98 16.88 25.21 -0.01
N TYR A 99 16.80 24.38 1.03
CA TYR A 99 15.87 23.25 1.06
C TYR A 99 14.41 23.72 0.99
N LEU A 100 14.02 24.72 1.79
CA LEU A 100 12.66 25.26 1.81
C LEU A 100 12.31 25.96 0.48
N ASP A 101 13.25 26.71 -0.09
CA ASP A 101 13.07 27.37 -1.40
C ASP A 101 12.85 26.34 -2.51
N LEU A 102 13.64 25.26 -2.54
CA LEU A 102 13.46 24.17 -3.48
C LEU A 102 12.13 23.44 -3.25
N ALA A 103 11.78 23.20 -1.99
CA ALA A 103 10.60 22.45 -1.64
C ALA A 103 9.30 23.16 -2.05
N GLY A 104 9.28 24.49 -2.09
CA GLY A 104 8.10 25.28 -2.44
C GLY A 104 6.95 25.15 -1.46
N GLU A 105 5.74 25.48 -1.91
CA GLU A 105 4.53 25.45 -1.09
C GLU A 105 4.17 24.04 -0.60
N VAL A 106 3.46 23.97 0.52
CA VAL A 106 3.02 22.71 1.11
C VAL A 106 1.68 22.28 0.51
N GLU A 107 1.61 21.06 0.01
CA GLU A 107 0.39 20.42 -0.46
C GLU A 107 0.13 19.11 0.29
N VAL A 108 -1.14 18.70 0.32
CA VAL A 108 -1.60 17.52 1.06
C VAL A 108 -2.02 16.41 0.11
N ASN A 109 -1.47 15.22 0.33
CA ASN A 109 -1.94 13.97 -0.27
C ASN A 109 -2.35 12.96 0.83
N GLY A 110 -2.95 11.84 0.45
CA GLY A 110 -3.26 10.75 1.39
C GLY A 110 -2.04 9.89 1.72
N GLY A 111 -1.82 9.60 3.00
CA GLY A 111 -0.80 8.66 3.48
C GLY A 111 -0.87 7.30 2.79
N TYR A 112 0.27 6.85 2.25
CA TYR A 112 0.37 5.60 1.48
C TYR A 112 1.58 4.73 1.88
N ASN A 113 2.62 5.30 2.50
CA ASN A 113 3.84 4.57 2.82
C ASN A 113 3.69 3.76 4.12
N ARG A 114 3.49 2.44 3.97
CA ARG A 114 3.34 1.50 5.10
C ARG A 114 4.60 1.37 5.97
N VAL A 115 5.79 1.59 5.40
CA VAL A 115 7.06 1.51 6.15
C VAL A 115 7.16 2.70 7.09
N VAL A 116 7.00 3.92 6.56
CA VAL A 116 6.97 5.16 7.36
C VAL A 116 5.82 5.13 8.37
N THR A 117 4.67 4.56 8.00
CA THR A 117 3.56 4.33 8.95
C THR A 117 3.96 3.43 10.13
N GLY A 118 4.73 2.37 9.89
CA GLY A 118 5.27 1.52 10.95
C GLY A 118 6.25 2.28 11.86
N ILE A 119 7.12 3.11 11.28
CA ILE A 119 8.07 3.94 12.02
C ILE A 119 7.34 4.97 12.89
N MET A 120 6.37 5.70 12.31
CA MET A 120 5.54 6.65 13.07
C MET A 120 4.83 5.99 14.25
N LYS A 121 4.38 4.74 14.12
CA LYS A 121 3.78 4.00 15.24
C LYS A 121 4.81 3.73 16.34
N ASN A 122 6.03 3.34 15.99
CA ASN A 122 7.09 3.12 16.97
C ASN A 122 7.50 4.44 17.67
N MET A 123 7.59 5.54 16.91
CA MET A 123 7.86 6.87 17.46
C MET A 123 6.74 7.34 18.39
N ILE A 124 5.47 7.20 17.99
CA ILE A 124 4.32 7.52 18.84
C ILE A 124 4.36 6.68 20.12
N PHE A 125 4.68 5.39 20.02
CA PHE A 125 4.83 4.53 21.20
C PHE A 125 5.93 5.07 22.13
N SER A 126 7.12 5.42 21.63
CA SER A 126 8.17 6.02 22.47
C SER A 126 7.70 7.32 23.15
N LEU A 127 7.05 8.20 22.39
CA LEU A 127 6.51 9.48 22.86
C LEU A 127 5.40 9.33 23.91
N GLU A 128 4.53 8.34 23.80
CA GLU A 128 3.46 8.09 24.77
C GLU A 128 4.00 7.67 26.14
N TYR A 129 5.16 7.01 26.19
CA TYR A 129 5.77 6.51 27.43
C TYR A 129 6.84 7.43 28.01
N HIS A 130 7.59 8.13 27.16
CA HIS A 130 8.77 8.89 27.58
C HIS A 130 8.67 10.39 27.31
N GLY A 131 7.77 10.82 26.43
CA GLY A 131 7.65 12.21 26.03
C GLY A 131 7.13 13.12 27.14
N ARG A 132 7.72 14.31 27.25
CA ARG A 132 7.28 15.39 28.13
C ARG A 132 6.90 16.58 27.28
N TYR A 133 5.67 17.09 27.44
CA TYR A 133 5.14 18.11 26.53
C TYR A 133 4.92 19.43 27.25
N ASP A 134 5.56 20.49 26.75
CA ASP A 134 5.18 21.86 27.09
C ASP A 134 4.06 22.31 26.15
N PHE A 135 2.87 22.53 26.72
CA PHE A 135 1.71 22.97 25.95
C PHE A 135 1.65 24.48 25.71
N ASN A 136 2.69 25.22 26.09
CA ASN A 136 2.85 26.64 25.80
C ASN A 136 3.66 26.88 24.52
N THR A 137 4.33 25.86 23.99
CA THR A 137 5.02 25.89 22.70
C THR A 137 4.21 25.12 21.65
N LEU A 138 4.36 25.52 20.38
CA LEU A 138 3.71 24.86 19.26
C LEU A 138 4.63 23.83 18.59
N VAL A 139 5.93 24.12 18.53
CA VAL A 139 6.98 23.24 18.03
C VAL A 139 7.78 22.72 19.21
N ASP A 140 7.96 21.41 19.27
CA ASP A 140 8.66 20.73 20.35
C ASP A 140 10.01 20.23 19.85
N VAL A 141 11.02 21.09 19.99
CA VAL A 141 12.38 20.84 19.50
C VAL A 141 13.04 19.68 20.26
N GLU A 142 12.84 19.60 21.57
CA GLU A 142 13.46 18.60 22.45
C GLU A 142 13.00 17.19 22.07
N ASN A 143 11.69 16.92 22.08
CA ASN A 143 11.18 15.60 21.71
C ASN A 143 11.46 15.25 20.24
N SER A 144 11.56 16.25 19.35
CA SER A 144 11.96 16.02 17.96
C SER A 144 13.41 15.53 17.86
N LEU A 145 14.34 16.15 18.58
CA LEU A 145 15.75 15.75 18.58
C LEU A 145 15.99 14.44 19.32
N ASP A 146 15.31 14.22 20.45
CA ASP A 146 15.42 12.98 21.23
C ASP A 146 15.01 11.77 20.38
N LEU A 147 13.85 11.83 19.71
CA LEU A 147 13.46 10.78 18.77
C LEU A 147 14.41 10.68 17.58
N ALA A 148 14.94 11.79 17.07
CA ALA A 148 15.91 11.74 15.96
C ALA A 148 17.23 11.06 16.36
N GLY A 149 17.52 10.99 17.66
CA GLY A 149 18.67 10.29 18.25
C GLY A 149 18.46 8.79 18.50
N ASP A 150 17.26 8.26 18.27
CA ASP A 150 16.96 6.83 18.37
C ASP A 150 17.16 6.09 17.03
N ILE A 151 17.28 4.75 17.10
CA ILE A 151 17.42 3.91 15.90
C ILE A 151 16.04 3.57 15.33
N PHE A 152 15.82 3.93 14.06
CA PHE A 152 14.69 3.48 13.27
C PHE A 152 15.18 2.87 11.95
N LYS A 153 14.79 1.61 11.69
CA LYS A 153 15.21 0.89 10.47
C LYS A 153 16.73 0.88 10.27
N GLU A 154 17.47 0.58 11.35
CA GLU A 154 18.94 0.46 11.35
C GLU A 154 19.67 1.79 11.10
N GLN A 155 18.98 2.93 11.21
CA GLN A 155 19.54 4.26 10.99
C GLN A 155 19.15 5.20 12.12
N TYR A 156 20.01 6.17 12.41
CA TYR A 156 19.70 7.32 13.25
C TYR A 156 19.19 8.45 12.37
N PRO A 157 17.93 8.90 12.51
CA PRO A 157 17.37 9.95 11.66
C PRO A 157 18.20 11.24 11.64
N ILE A 158 18.78 11.63 12.77
CA ILE A 158 19.63 12.83 12.87
C ILE A 158 20.90 12.72 12.02
N ASP A 159 21.56 11.57 12.04
CA ASP A 159 22.76 11.34 11.25
C ASP A 159 22.41 11.26 9.77
N LYS A 160 21.30 10.58 9.44
CA LYS A 160 20.81 10.49 8.06
C LYS A 160 20.46 11.86 7.49
N LEU A 161 19.83 12.72 8.29
CA LEU A 161 19.56 14.11 7.91
C LEU A 161 20.86 14.85 7.61
N ARG A 162 21.84 14.80 8.53
CA ARG A 162 23.15 15.47 8.35
C ARG A 162 23.88 14.97 7.11
N GLU A 163 23.85 13.67 6.84
CA GLU A 163 24.44 13.09 5.63
C GLU A 163 23.79 13.62 4.35
N VAL A 164 22.46 13.63 4.27
CA VAL A 164 21.73 14.10 3.09
C VAL A 164 22.05 15.56 2.79
N PHE A 165 22.21 16.39 3.82
CA PHE A 165 22.53 17.82 3.67
C PHE A 165 24.01 18.10 3.35
N LYS A 166 24.90 17.09 3.34
CA LYS A 166 26.27 17.23 2.80
C LYS A 166 26.29 17.23 1.27
N GLU A 167 25.32 16.56 0.65
CA GLU A 167 25.20 16.46 -0.80
C GLU A 167 24.39 17.63 -1.39
N PRO A 168 24.54 17.95 -2.69
CA PRO A 168 23.70 18.93 -3.35
C PRO A 168 22.22 18.53 -3.29
N LEU A 169 21.39 19.40 -2.72
CA LEU A 169 19.94 19.26 -2.75
C LEU A 169 19.42 19.42 -4.18
N LEU A 170 18.75 18.38 -4.69
CA LEU A 170 18.17 18.31 -6.03
C LEU A 170 16.73 17.83 -5.94
N ILE A 171 15.86 18.44 -6.74
CA ILE A 171 14.55 17.88 -7.04
C ILE A 171 14.67 17.23 -8.42
N HIS A 172 14.38 15.94 -8.47
CA HIS A 172 14.25 15.21 -9.71
C HIS A 172 12.89 15.55 -10.32
N GLU A 173 12.91 16.30 -11.42
CA GLU A 173 11.71 16.52 -12.21
C GLU A 173 11.19 15.17 -12.70
N LEU A 174 9.89 14.94 -12.49
CA LEU A 174 9.20 13.86 -13.17
C LEU A 174 9.17 14.24 -14.65
N SER A 175 10.07 13.69 -15.46
CA SER A 175 9.94 13.83 -16.90
C SER A 175 8.54 13.33 -17.30
N GLN A 176 7.83 14.11 -18.11
CA GLN A 176 6.52 13.70 -18.64
C GLN A 176 6.61 12.38 -19.44
N GLU A 177 7.82 11.92 -19.73
CA GLU A 177 8.20 10.63 -20.28
C GLU A 177 8.59 9.61 -19.19
N VAL A 178 7.71 9.41 -18.21
CA VAL A 178 7.42 8.04 -17.80
C VAL A 178 5.91 7.89 -17.93
N ALA A 179 5.44 8.06 -19.18
CA ALA A 179 4.26 7.36 -19.63
C ALA A 179 4.41 5.94 -19.10
N GLU A 180 3.43 5.48 -18.32
CA GLU A 180 3.38 4.07 -17.98
C GLU A 180 3.56 3.33 -19.30
N GLU A 181 4.68 2.63 -19.47
CA GLU A 181 4.61 1.41 -20.25
C GLU A 181 3.64 0.55 -19.46
N SER A 182 2.34 0.74 -19.72
CA SER A 182 1.29 -0.11 -19.20
C SER A 182 1.71 -1.49 -19.65
N TYR A 183 2.19 -2.30 -18.71
CA TYR A 183 2.71 -3.62 -19.05
C TYR A 183 1.63 -4.35 -19.83
N VAL A 184 1.88 -4.57 -21.11
CA VAL A 184 0.95 -5.29 -21.98
C VAL A 184 1.12 -6.75 -21.67
N VAL A 185 0.03 -7.40 -21.30
CA VAL A 185 0.05 -8.83 -20.99
C VAL A 185 0.46 -9.59 -22.23
N LYS A 186 1.60 -10.28 -22.16
CA LYS A 186 2.04 -11.19 -23.21
C LYS A 186 1.18 -12.45 -23.15
N LYS A 187 0.28 -12.63 -24.13
CA LYS A 187 -0.56 -13.82 -24.27
C LYS A 187 0.15 -14.89 -25.10
N ASP A 188 0.66 -15.92 -24.44
CA ASP A 188 1.33 -17.07 -25.07
C ASP A 188 0.67 -18.42 -24.70
N TRP A 189 -0.53 -18.38 -24.13
CA TRP A 189 -1.36 -19.54 -23.81
C TRP A 189 -2.55 -19.68 -24.79
N GLU A 190 -3.10 -20.90 -24.88
CA GLU A 190 -4.33 -21.20 -25.64
C GLU A 190 -5.56 -20.61 -24.93
N SER A 191 -6.54 -20.12 -25.69
CA SER A 191 -7.70 -19.44 -25.10
C SER A 191 -8.47 -20.33 -24.14
N LEU A 192 -8.86 -19.75 -23.02
CA LEU A 192 -9.63 -20.44 -21.98
C LEU A 192 -11.06 -20.81 -22.45
N THR A 193 -11.57 -20.22 -23.53
CA THR A 193 -12.89 -20.55 -24.09
C THR A 193 -12.93 -21.87 -24.85
N ASP A 194 -11.76 -22.41 -25.22
CA ASP A 194 -11.66 -23.61 -26.04
C ASP A 194 -11.85 -24.91 -25.23
N TYR A 195 -11.89 -24.79 -23.90
CA TYR A 195 -12.21 -25.87 -22.99
C TYR A 195 -13.73 -25.96 -22.80
N LYS A 196 -14.38 -26.92 -23.47
CA LYS A 196 -15.76 -27.31 -23.18
C LYS A 196 -15.77 -28.72 -22.67
N VAL A 197 -16.02 -28.92 -21.38
CA VAL A 197 -15.72 -30.22 -20.78
C VAL A 197 -16.81 -30.70 -19.84
N ASP A 198 -17.57 -31.69 -20.29
CA ASP A 198 -18.40 -32.52 -19.40
C ASP A 198 -17.53 -33.51 -18.58
N ARG A 199 -16.34 -33.87 -19.11
CA ARG A 199 -15.27 -34.61 -18.40
C ARG A 199 -13.94 -34.57 -19.16
N PHE A 200 -12.83 -34.26 -18.50
CA PHE A 200 -11.50 -34.29 -19.13
C PHE A 200 -11.01 -35.75 -19.29
N SER A 201 -10.56 -36.14 -20.48
CA SER A 201 -9.70 -37.32 -20.65
C SER A 201 -8.29 -37.04 -20.13
N GLY A 202 -7.50 -38.08 -19.85
CA GLY A 202 -6.13 -37.90 -19.31
C GLY A 202 -5.23 -36.98 -20.15
N LYS A 203 -5.33 -37.04 -21.49
CA LYS A 203 -4.58 -36.16 -22.39
C LYS A 203 -5.07 -34.70 -22.33
N GLU A 204 -6.37 -34.50 -22.16
CA GLU A 204 -6.94 -33.15 -22.05
C GLU A 204 -6.60 -32.51 -20.70
N VAL A 205 -6.54 -33.31 -19.61
CA VAL A 205 -6.01 -32.85 -18.31
C VAL A 205 -4.58 -32.35 -18.45
N GLU A 206 -3.70 -33.16 -19.06
CA GLU A 206 -2.28 -32.77 -19.25
C GLU A 206 -2.15 -31.48 -20.07
N LYS A 207 -2.94 -31.36 -21.14
CA LYS A 207 -2.96 -30.17 -21.99
C LYS A 207 -3.46 -28.94 -21.21
N ALA A 208 -4.56 -29.06 -20.48
CA ALA A 208 -5.11 -27.98 -19.67
C ALA A 208 -4.14 -27.52 -18.57
N LEU A 209 -3.49 -28.47 -17.88
CA LEU A 209 -2.48 -28.15 -16.87
C LEU A 209 -1.25 -27.47 -17.48
N ALA A 210 -0.81 -27.89 -18.66
CA ALA A 210 0.28 -27.23 -19.38
C ALA A 210 -0.08 -25.79 -19.75
N ASN A 211 -1.32 -25.56 -20.22
CA ASN A 211 -1.82 -24.22 -20.53
C ASN A 211 -1.94 -23.34 -19.28
N ASN A 212 -2.45 -23.89 -18.18
CA ASN A 212 -2.57 -23.18 -16.90
C ASN A 212 -1.21 -22.71 -16.36
N ARG A 213 -0.13 -23.47 -16.59
CA ARG A 213 1.23 -23.04 -16.21
C ARG A 213 1.67 -21.79 -16.98
N LEU A 214 1.30 -21.67 -18.25
CA LEU A 214 1.59 -20.46 -19.05
C LEU A 214 0.79 -19.27 -18.51
N ILE A 215 -0.50 -19.47 -18.22
CA ILE A 215 -1.37 -18.45 -17.62
C ILE A 215 -0.82 -17.98 -16.27
N LEU A 216 -0.40 -18.89 -15.39
CA LEU A 216 0.16 -18.57 -14.08
C LEU A 216 1.49 -17.79 -14.21
N ASN A 217 2.33 -18.13 -15.18
CA ASN A 217 3.56 -17.38 -15.45
C ASN A 217 3.26 -15.97 -15.94
N ALA A 218 2.31 -15.80 -16.87
CA ALA A 218 1.90 -14.48 -17.33
C ALA A 218 1.24 -13.65 -16.22
N PHE A 219 0.41 -14.29 -15.38
CA PHE A 219 -0.19 -13.64 -14.21
C PHE A 219 0.88 -13.19 -13.21
N LYS A 220 1.92 -14.00 -12.97
CA LYS A 220 3.08 -13.61 -12.17
C LYS A 220 3.73 -12.34 -12.72
N GLU A 221 4.03 -12.31 -14.02
CA GLU A 221 4.66 -11.14 -14.64
C GLU A 221 3.76 -9.91 -14.56
N TYR A 222 2.44 -10.07 -14.74
CA TYR A 222 1.47 -8.98 -14.55
C TYR A 222 1.52 -8.43 -13.12
N LEU A 223 1.52 -9.29 -12.10
CA LEU A 223 1.58 -8.85 -10.70
C LEU A 223 2.91 -8.16 -10.35
N GLU A 224 4.02 -8.60 -10.93
CA GLU A 224 5.36 -8.04 -10.68
C GLU A 224 5.58 -6.73 -11.43
N LYS A 225 5.19 -6.65 -12.71
CA LYS A 225 5.50 -5.53 -13.61
C LYS A 225 4.42 -4.45 -13.60
N SER A 226 3.14 -4.84 -13.69
CA SER A 226 2.00 -3.91 -13.69
C SER A 226 1.65 -3.46 -12.27
N GLU A 227 1.40 -4.43 -11.39
CA GLU A 227 0.92 -4.15 -10.01
C GLU A 227 2.05 -3.87 -9.02
N LYS A 228 3.32 -4.09 -9.43
CA LYS A 228 4.53 -3.83 -8.63
C LYS A 228 4.49 -4.50 -7.25
N LEU A 229 3.90 -5.70 -7.17
CA LEU A 229 3.76 -6.43 -5.91
C LEU A 229 5.07 -7.11 -5.52
N THR A 230 5.26 -7.31 -4.20
CA THR A 230 6.43 -8.05 -3.69
C THR A 230 6.33 -9.54 -4.03
N LYS A 231 7.48 -10.20 -4.23
CA LYS A 231 7.56 -11.66 -4.50
C LYS A 231 6.72 -12.51 -3.54
N LYS A 232 6.75 -12.18 -2.24
CA LYS A 232 5.95 -12.88 -1.22
C LYS A 232 4.45 -12.79 -1.50
N THR A 233 3.97 -11.60 -1.87
CA THR A 233 2.56 -11.38 -2.22
C THR A 233 2.20 -12.07 -3.53
N VAL A 234 3.07 -11.97 -4.54
CA VAL A 234 2.90 -12.64 -5.83
C VAL A 234 2.75 -14.15 -5.65
N ASN A 235 3.66 -14.79 -4.90
CA ASN A 235 3.59 -16.23 -4.63
C ASN A 235 2.28 -16.63 -3.93
N HIS A 236 1.76 -15.78 -3.03
CA HIS A 236 0.49 -16.04 -2.37
C HIS A 236 -0.70 -15.96 -3.34
N HIS A 237 -0.70 -15.01 -4.26
CA HIS A 237 -1.72 -14.95 -5.31
C HIS A 237 -1.64 -16.14 -6.25
N LEU A 238 -0.43 -16.51 -6.68
CA LEU A 238 -0.22 -17.69 -7.54
C LEU A 238 -0.73 -18.97 -6.91
N ALA A 239 -0.40 -19.25 -5.64
CA ALA A 239 -0.85 -20.47 -4.98
C ALA A 239 -2.38 -20.60 -4.94
N ASN A 240 -3.10 -19.51 -4.65
CA ASN A 240 -4.58 -19.54 -4.63
C ASN A 240 -5.18 -19.71 -6.03
N VAL A 241 -4.58 -19.07 -7.05
CA VAL A 241 -5.08 -19.15 -8.43
C VAL A 241 -4.72 -20.49 -9.08
N GLU A 242 -3.58 -21.08 -8.73
CA GLU A 242 -3.21 -22.44 -9.13
C GLU A 242 -4.20 -23.46 -8.55
N GLU A 243 -4.59 -23.30 -7.28
CA GLU A 243 -5.62 -24.15 -6.68
C GLU A 243 -6.96 -24.03 -7.41
N TYR A 244 -7.33 -22.82 -7.84
CA TYR A 244 -8.53 -22.61 -8.63
C TYR A 244 -8.43 -23.24 -10.03
N LEU A 245 -7.42 -22.85 -10.81
CA LEU A 245 -7.30 -23.23 -12.21
C LEU A 245 -6.93 -24.69 -12.41
N SER A 246 -5.91 -25.16 -11.69
CA SER A 246 -5.28 -26.46 -11.95
C SER A 246 -5.88 -27.58 -11.11
N ASN A 247 -6.41 -27.26 -9.93
CA ASN A 247 -7.00 -28.29 -9.06
C ASN A 247 -8.53 -28.25 -9.15
N TYR A 248 -9.15 -27.14 -8.79
CA TYR A 248 -10.60 -27.07 -8.69
C TYR A 248 -11.29 -27.19 -10.05
N LEU A 249 -11.01 -26.28 -10.99
CA LEU A 249 -11.72 -26.24 -12.27
C LEU A 249 -11.55 -27.52 -13.10
N ILE A 250 -10.36 -28.14 -13.06
CA ILE A 250 -10.10 -29.36 -13.83
C ILE A 250 -10.73 -30.60 -13.20
N PHE A 251 -10.61 -30.77 -11.87
CA PHE A 251 -10.96 -32.04 -11.20
C PHE A 251 -12.33 -32.02 -10.50
N TYR A 252 -12.91 -30.85 -10.24
CA TYR A 252 -14.14 -30.70 -9.47
C TYR A 252 -15.19 -29.82 -10.15
N GLY A 253 -14.78 -28.67 -10.68
CA GLY A 253 -15.67 -27.73 -11.37
C GLY A 253 -16.05 -28.20 -12.77
N PHE A 254 -15.14 -28.91 -13.45
CA PHE A 254 -15.26 -29.28 -14.87
C PHE A 254 -15.63 -28.06 -15.75
N ASP A 255 -15.01 -26.93 -15.46
CA ASP A 255 -15.31 -25.65 -16.11
C ASP A 255 -14.01 -24.89 -16.44
N SER A 256 -14.15 -23.75 -17.09
CA SER A 256 -13.09 -22.81 -17.39
C SER A 256 -13.34 -21.48 -16.68
N ALA A 257 -12.27 -20.76 -16.36
CA ALA A 257 -12.34 -19.48 -15.66
C ALA A 257 -13.02 -18.36 -16.46
N VAL A 258 -13.46 -18.60 -17.69
CA VAL A 258 -14.08 -17.58 -18.56
C VAL A 258 -15.44 -17.98 -19.11
N THR A 259 -15.93 -19.18 -18.83
CA THR A 259 -17.21 -19.68 -19.37
C THR A 259 -18.38 -19.20 -18.52
N THR A 260 -18.34 -19.50 -17.23
CA THR A 260 -19.31 -19.05 -16.23
C THR A 260 -18.58 -18.53 -15.00
N PHE A 261 -19.21 -17.64 -14.23
CA PHE A 261 -18.60 -17.09 -13.01
C PHE A 261 -19.19 -17.67 -11.73
N ASP A 262 -20.30 -18.41 -11.80
CA ASP A 262 -20.92 -19.09 -10.65
C ASP A 262 -19.95 -20.09 -9.98
N VAL A 263 -19.12 -20.75 -10.79
CA VAL A 263 -18.08 -21.69 -10.35
C VAL A 263 -17.05 -21.04 -9.41
N ILE A 264 -16.92 -19.70 -9.42
CA ILE A 264 -16.08 -18.98 -8.46
C ILE A 264 -16.64 -19.14 -7.05
N CYS A 265 -17.95 -19.02 -6.85
CA CYS A 265 -18.55 -19.15 -5.52
C CYS A 265 -18.35 -20.58 -4.98
N ASP A 266 -18.59 -21.58 -5.82
CA ASP A 266 -18.46 -23.00 -5.47
C ASP A 266 -17.01 -23.37 -5.10
N PHE A 267 -16.02 -22.76 -5.77
CA PHE A 267 -14.61 -22.92 -5.42
C PHE A 267 -14.31 -22.58 -3.95
N PHE A 268 -14.92 -21.52 -3.42
CA PHE A 268 -14.65 -21.12 -2.04
C PHE A 268 -15.25 -22.09 -1.02
N GLY A 269 -16.47 -22.56 -1.26
CA GLY A 269 -17.09 -23.60 -0.43
C GLY A 269 -16.31 -24.91 -0.49
N TRP A 270 -15.93 -25.33 -1.69
CA TRP A 270 -15.10 -26.51 -1.89
C TRP A 270 -13.74 -26.37 -1.18
N GLY A 271 -13.01 -25.28 -1.39
CA GLY A 271 -11.67 -25.10 -0.81
C GLY A 271 -11.69 -25.07 0.72
N ALA A 272 -12.69 -24.43 1.33
CA ALA A 272 -12.91 -24.50 2.77
C ALA A 272 -13.19 -25.94 3.24
N SER A 273 -14.08 -26.68 2.56
CA SER A 273 -14.40 -28.07 2.90
C SER A 273 -13.23 -29.04 2.73
N LYS A 274 -12.25 -28.69 1.88
CA LYS A 274 -11.03 -29.47 1.62
C LYS A 274 -9.82 -29.03 2.42
N ASN A 275 -9.99 -28.11 3.38
CA ASN A 275 -8.89 -27.54 4.17
C ASN A 275 -7.79 -26.87 3.32
N VAL A 276 -8.13 -26.37 2.12
CA VAL A 276 -7.24 -25.49 1.35
C VAL A 276 -6.96 -24.21 2.16
N TRP A 277 -7.99 -23.71 2.85
CA TRP A 277 -7.88 -22.60 3.78
C TRP A 277 -8.42 -23.03 5.15
N ILE A 278 -7.67 -22.70 6.20
CA ILE A 278 -7.99 -23.08 7.59
C ILE A 278 -8.41 -21.88 8.46
N SER A 279 -8.69 -20.72 7.85
CA SER A 279 -9.12 -19.53 8.59
C SER A 279 -9.85 -18.55 7.68
N GLU A 280 -10.73 -17.72 8.26
CA GLU A 280 -11.37 -16.63 7.51
C GLU A 280 -10.36 -15.69 6.84
N SER A 281 -9.22 -15.45 7.48
CA SER A 281 -8.16 -14.60 6.93
C SER A 281 -7.57 -15.19 5.65
N ALA A 282 -7.40 -16.52 5.60
CA ALA A 282 -6.94 -17.22 4.41
C ALA A 282 -7.99 -17.16 3.28
N VAL A 283 -9.28 -17.38 3.58
CA VAL A 283 -10.39 -17.24 2.62
C VAL A 283 -10.45 -15.83 2.03
N LYS A 284 -10.35 -14.79 2.87
CA LYS A 284 -10.33 -13.38 2.41
C LYS A 284 -9.14 -13.07 1.49
N LYS A 285 -7.98 -13.67 1.76
CA LYS A 285 -6.79 -13.51 0.88
C LYS A 285 -6.97 -14.22 -0.45
N ALA A 286 -7.59 -15.41 -0.47
CA ALA A 286 -7.98 -16.08 -1.71
C ALA A 286 -8.95 -15.23 -2.54
N GLY A 287 -9.96 -14.61 -1.91
CA GLY A 287 -10.84 -13.63 -2.56
C GLY A 287 -10.08 -12.47 -3.19
N THR A 288 -9.05 -11.96 -2.51
CA THR A 288 -8.19 -10.90 -3.07
C THR A 288 -7.36 -11.41 -4.25
N ALA A 289 -6.88 -12.65 -4.22
CA ALA A 289 -6.18 -13.29 -5.33
C ALA A 289 -7.09 -13.46 -6.55
N MET A 290 -8.33 -13.92 -6.35
CA MET A 290 -9.33 -14.05 -7.42
C MET A 290 -9.64 -12.69 -8.07
N LYS A 291 -9.81 -11.62 -7.27
CA LYS A 291 -10.01 -10.27 -7.80
C LYS A 291 -8.84 -9.83 -8.71
N LYS A 292 -7.60 -10.11 -8.30
CA LYS A 292 -6.40 -9.80 -9.09
C LYS A 292 -6.28 -10.65 -10.35
N PHE A 293 -6.64 -11.93 -10.26
CA PHE A 293 -6.62 -12.84 -11.41
C PHE A 293 -7.60 -12.42 -12.50
N TYR A 294 -8.83 -12.06 -12.15
CA TYR A 294 -9.80 -11.60 -13.13
C TYR A 294 -9.47 -10.21 -13.71
N GLN A 295 -8.84 -9.33 -12.93
CA GLN A 295 -8.25 -8.09 -13.49
C GLN A 295 -7.20 -8.40 -14.55
N PHE A 296 -6.33 -9.39 -14.29
CA PHE A 296 -5.36 -9.86 -15.26
C PHE A 296 -6.01 -10.45 -16.51
N LEU A 297 -7.06 -11.27 -16.38
CA LEU A 297 -7.76 -11.85 -17.54
C LEU A 297 -8.44 -10.78 -18.40
N ILE A 298 -8.96 -9.71 -17.78
CA ILE A 298 -9.49 -8.54 -18.49
C ILE A 298 -8.37 -7.81 -19.23
N ALA A 299 -7.24 -7.55 -18.57
CA ALA A 299 -6.08 -6.92 -19.20
C ALA A 299 -5.48 -7.77 -20.35
N ALA A 300 -5.62 -9.09 -20.28
CA ALA A 300 -5.24 -10.03 -21.33
C ALA A 300 -6.28 -10.16 -22.46
N GLY A 301 -7.45 -9.52 -22.32
CA GLY A 301 -8.56 -9.62 -23.27
C GLY A 301 -9.31 -10.95 -23.27
N GLU A 302 -9.12 -11.80 -22.25
CA GLU A 302 -9.84 -13.08 -22.09
C GLU A 302 -11.24 -12.88 -21.52
N VAL A 303 -11.45 -11.80 -20.77
CA VAL A 303 -12.73 -11.47 -20.14
C VAL A 303 -13.09 -10.02 -20.49
N LYS A 304 -14.36 -9.79 -20.84
CA LYS A 304 -14.85 -8.43 -21.12
C LYS A 304 -15.00 -7.64 -19.82
N GLU A 305 -14.65 -6.36 -19.84
CA GLU A 305 -14.85 -5.45 -18.69
C GLU A 305 -16.30 -5.41 -18.18
N SER A 306 -17.28 -5.65 -19.07
CA SER A 306 -18.69 -5.71 -18.69
C SER A 306 -19.03 -6.82 -17.68
N ALA A 307 -18.17 -7.83 -17.54
CA ALA A 307 -18.35 -8.93 -16.59
C ALA A 307 -17.86 -8.58 -15.17
N ILE A 308 -17.19 -7.43 -14.96
CA ILE A 308 -16.64 -7.04 -13.65
C ILE A 308 -17.68 -7.09 -12.52
N PRO A 309 -18.92 -6.58 -12.68
CA PRO A 309 -19.91 -6.62 -11.60
C PRO A 309 -20.23 -8.06 -11.16
N GLU A 310 -20.53 -8.94 -12.13
CA GLU A 310 -20.85 -10.34 -11.88
C GLU A 310 -19.70 -11.09 -11.21
N ILE A 311 -18.48 -10.94 -11.71
CA ILE A 311 -17.27 -11.55 -11.11
C ILE A 311 -17.09 -11.07 -9.67
N ARG A 312 -17.30 -9.78 -9.39
CA ARG A 312 -17.16 -9.23 -8.05
C ARG A 312 -18.19 -9.85 -7.11
N ASP A 313 -19.44 -9.93 -7.54
CA ASP A 313 -20.53 -10.49 -6.75
C ASP A 313 -20.27 -11.98 -6.44
N GLN A 314 -19.81 -12.76 -7.41
CA GLN A 314 -19.47 -14.18 -7.22
C GLN A 314 -18.27 -14.39 -6.29
N ILE A 315 -17.25 -13.54 -6.35
CA ILE A 315 -16.13 -13.59 -5.40
C ILE A 315 -16.61 -13.23 -3.99
N GLU A 316 -17.47 -12.24 -3.85
CA GLU A 316 -17.97 -11.80 -2.54
C GLU A 316 -18.88 -12.86 -1.91
N LEU A 317 -19.81 -13.41 -2.68
CA LEU A 317 -20.63 -14.54 -2.27
C LEU A 317 -19.75 -15.74 -1.90
N GLY A 318 -18.79 -16.09 -2.75
CA GLY A 318 -17.84 -17.17 -2.49
C GLY A 318 -17.07 -16.98 -1.20
N VAL A 319 -16.52 -15.78 -0.94
CA VAL A 319 -15.80 -15.49 0.30
C VAL A 319 -16.70 -15.67 1.54
N GLU A 320 -17.98 -15.29 1.48
CA GLU A 320 -18.91 -15.57 2.58
C GLU A 320 -19.23 -17.06 2.70
N THR A 321 -19.49 -17.75 1.59
CA THR A 321 -19.69 -19.21 1.56
C THR A 321 -18.53 -19.96 2.19
N GLY A 322 -17.28 -19.64 1.82
CA GLY A 322 -16.09 -20.27 2.38
C GLY A 322 -15.96 -20.05 3.89
N LYS A 323 -16.29 -18.85 4.41
CA LYS A 323 -16.31 -18.61 5.87
C LYS A 323 -17.40 -19.42 6.56
N MET A 324 -18.60 -19.47 5.98
CA MET A 324 -19.70 -20.26 6.53
C MET A 324 -19.33 -21.74 6.58
N THR A 325 -18.69 -22.28 5.54
CA THR A 325 -18.20 -23.67 5.52
C THR A 325 -17.19 -23.94 6.63
N LEU A 326 -16.25 -23.01 6.90
CA LEU A 326 -15.32 -23.14 8.02
C LEU A 326 -16.05 -23.17 9.36
N MET A 327 -16.96 -22.22 9.61
CA MET A 327 -17.73 -22.16 10.86
C MET A 327 -18.57 -23.42 11.09
N MET A 328 -19.17 -23.96 10.03
CA MET A 328 -19.90 -25.22 10.10
C MET A 328 -18.96 -26.37 10.44
N SER A 329 -17.79 -26.46 9.79
CA SER A 329 -16.81 -27.54 9.99
C SER A 329 -16.28 -27.57 11.43
N ASP A 330 -16.07 -26.41 12.05
CA ASP A 330 -15.65 -26.29 13.45
C ASP A 330 -16.73 -26.73 14.45
N SER A 331 -18.01 -26.74 14.03
CA SER A 331 -19.14 -27.13 14.86
C SER A 331 -19.37 -28.65 14.93
N TRP A 332 -18.67 -29.44 14.12
CA TRP A 332 -18.77 -30.90 14.07
C TRP A 332 -17.69 -31.63 14.90
N TYR A 333 -16.83 -30.89 15.60
CA TYR A 333 -15.76 -31.39 16.47
C TYR A 333 -15.95 -30.91 17.92
#